data_AF-F2C996-F1
#
_entry.id   AF-F2C996-F1
#
_cell.length_a   1.000
_cell.length_b   1.000
_cell.length_c   1.000
_cell.angle_alpha   90.00
_cell.angle_beta   90.00
_cell.angle_gamma   90.00
#
_symmetry.space_group_name_H-M   'P 1'
#
loop_
_entity.id
_entity.type
_entity.pdbx_description
1 polymer ?
#
loop_
_entity_poly.entity_id
_entity_poly.type
_entity_poly.pdbx_seq_one_letter_code
_entity_poly.pdbx_strand_id
1 'polypeptide(L)'
;MKIPTPTGFLTLLDAGIYFTAFYFGRKEAAIVGGLSGFLIDMIAGYPQWMIFSLICHGLQGFFAGFEGKSRYLGLVLAAVAMVGGYALFGSIMNGVGAALAEILGNFMQNAFGLAVGFALYKAFPESLKKTVTVK
;
A
#
# COMPACT_ATOMS: atom_id res chain seq x y z
N MET A 1 11.30 5.94 -8.37
CA MET A 1 10.96 7.19 -9.07
C MET A 1 9.81 7.85 -8.32
N LYS A 2 9.96 9.11 -7.91
CA LYS A 2 8.87 9.92 -7.34
C LYS A 2 8.28 10.69 -8.51
N ILE A 3 7.01 10.45 -8.88
CA ILE A 3 6.33 11.31 -9.85
C ILE A 3 5.61 12.38 -9.02
N PRO A 4 6.02 13.66 -9.06
CA PRO A 4 5.37 14.70 -8.29
C PRO A 4 3.94 14.88 -8.82
N THR A 5 2.97 14.88 -7.90
CA THR A 5 1.59 15.30 -8.17
C THR A 5 1.30 16.58 -7.38
N PRO A 6 0.34 17.42 -7.83
CA PRO A 6 0.06 18.71 -7.19
C PRO A 6 -0.25 18.65 -5.68
N THR A 7 -0.59 17.48 -5.14
CA THR A 7 -0.96 17.25 -3.74
C THR A 7 -0.15 16.15 -3.05
N GLY A 8 0.91 15.60 -3.66
CA GLY A 8 1.68 14.49 -3.06
C GLY A 8 2.70 13.82 -3.99
N PHE A 9 3.25 12.68 -3.57
CA PHE A 9 4.18 11.86 -4.36
C PHE A 9 3.52 10.58 -4.84
N LEU A 10 3.36 10.40 -6.14
CA LEU A 10 2.96 9.09 -6.68
C LEU A 10 4.16 8.14 -6.57
N THR A 11 4.01 7.10 -5.74
CA THR A 11 5.02 6.05 -5.57
C THR A 11 4.54 4.74 -6.16
N LEU A 12 5.45 3.98 -6.77
CA LEU A 12 5.17 2.59 -7.18
C LEU A 12 5.18 1.61 -5.99
N LEU A 13 5.21 2.15 -4.77
CA LEU A 13 5.22 1.38 -3.53
C LEU A 13 3.98 0.51 -3.43
N ASP A 14 2.80 1.13 -3.59
CA ASP A 14 1.51 0.44 -3.50
C ASP A 14 1.39 -0.66 -4.55
N ALA A 15 1.94 -0.45 -5.75
CA ALA A 15 1.99 -1.47 -6.78
C ALA A 15 2.82 -2.68 -6.36
N GLY A 16 3.97 -2.47 -5.72
CA GLY A 16 4.79 -3.54 -5.14
C GLY A 16 4.07 -4.28 -4.02
N ILE A 17 3.40 -3.56 -3.11
CA ILE A 17 2.64 -4.13 -1.99
C ILE A 17 1.51 -5.01 -2.52
N TYR A 18 0.70 -4.52 -3.45
CA TYR A 18 -0.39 -5.28 -4.05
C TYR A 18 0.10 -6.47 -4.87
N PHE A 19 1.20 -6.33 -5.60
CA PHE A 19 1.83 -7.45 -6.29
C PHE A 19 2.26 -8.55 -5.31
N THR A 20 2.98 -8.19 -4.24
CA THR A 20 3.40 -9.13 -3.21
C THR A 20 2.21 -9.78 -2.50
N ALA A 21 1.14 -9.01 -2.24
CA ALA A 21 -0.09 -9.52 -1.65
C ALA A 21 -0.76 -10.58 -2.52
N PHE A 22 -0.76 -10.38 -3.84
CA PHE A 22 -1.39 -11.30 -4.78
C PHE A 22 -0.54 -12.51 -5.11
N TYR A 23 0.78 -12.39 -4.97
CA TYR A 23 1.73 -13.42 -5.36
C TYR A 23 2.25 -14.28 -4.19
N PHE A 24 2.58 -13.65 -3.06
CA PHE A 24 3.18 -14.30 -1.90
C PHE A 24 2.20 -14.44 -0.71
N GLY A 25 1.18 -13.59 -0.63
CA GLY A 25 0.14 -13.64 0.40
C GLY A 25 0.29 -12.58 1.49
N ARG A 26 -0.57 -12.69 2.52
CA ARG A 26 -0.78 -11.63 3.52
C ARG A 26 0.43 -11.28 4.37
N LYS A 27 1.24 -12.25 4.79
CA LYS A 27 2.32 -12.02 5.77
C LYS A 27 3.49 -11.32 5.11
N GLU A 28 3.83 -11.79 3.91
CA GLU A 28 4.90 -11.31 3.06
C GLU A 28 4.57 -9.89 2.58
N ALA A 29 3.33 -9.65 2.17
CA ALA A 29 2.88 -8.30 1.80
C ALA A 29 2.85 -7.32 2.97
N ALA A 30 2.52 -7.77 4.18
CA ALA A 30 2.60 -6.93 5.37
C ALA A 30 4.03 -6.49 5.69
N ILE A 31 4.99 -7.43 5.59
CA ILE A 31 6.40 -7.14 5.82
C ILE A 31 6.94 -6.21 4.73
N VAL A 32 6.67 -6.54 3.46
CA VAL A 32 7.10 -5.71 2.33
C VAL A 32 6.49 -4.33 2.43
N GLY A 33 5.19 -4.21 2.68
CA GLY A 33 4.51 -2.91 2.84
C GLY A 33 5.05 -2.09 4.00
N GLY A 34 5.16 -2.69 5.18
CA GLY A 34 5.62 -1.96 6.36
C GLY A 34 7.08 -1.51 6.25
N LEU A 35 7.98 -2.40 5.84
CA LEU A 35 9.40 -2.06 5.70
C LEU A 35 9.65 -1.09 4.55
N SER A 36 8.95 -1.24 3.43
CA SER A 36 9.13 -0.33 2.29
C SER A 36 8.58 1.07 2.58
N GLY A 37 7.42 1.18 3.25
CA GLY A 37 6.90 2.45 3.74
C GLY A 37 7.84 3.12 4.74
N PHE A 38 8.34 2.36 5.73
CA PHE A 38 9.34 2.84 6.70
C PHE A 38 10.59 3.41 6.01
N LEU A 39 11.19 2.64 5.11
CA LEU A 39 12.44 3.02 4.47
C LEU A 39 12.25 4.22 3.54
N ILE A 40 11.11 4.29 2.83
CA ILE A 40 10.83 5.43 1.94
C ILE A 40 10.75 6.72 2.74
N ASP A 41 10.07 6.73 3.88
CA ASP A 41 9.94 7.95 4.70
C ASP A 41 11.26 8.37 5.34
N MET A 42 12.06 7.39 5.77
CA MET A 42 13.40 7.64 6.30
C MET A 42 14.30 8.29 5.23
N ILE A 43 14.29 7.76 4.01
CA ILE A 43 15.12 8.26 2.89
C ILE A 43 14.54 9.57 2.32
N ALA A 44 13.22 9.74 2.36
CA ALA A 44 12.54 10.93 1.84
C ALA A 44 12.68 12.15 2.77
N GLY A 45 13.23 11.99 3.98
CA GLY A 45 13.41 13.08 4.94
C GLY A 45 12.17 13.36 5.79
N TYR A 46 11.25 12.39 5.90
CA TYR A 46 10.04 12.48 6.72
C TYR A 46 10.04 11.43 7.86
N PRO A 47 11.06 11.41 8.74
CA PRO A 47 11.18 10.39 9.80
C PRO A 47 10.00 10.38 10.78
N GLN A 48 9.28 11.50 10.92
CA GLN A 48 8.05 11.57 11.71
C GLN A 48 6.92 10.71 11.16
N TRP A 49 6.92 10.43 9.85
CA TRP A 49 5.90 9.60 9.19
C TRP A 49 6.28 8.12 9.14
N MET A 50 7.57 7.81 9.30
CA MET A 50 8.15 6.48 9.15
C MET A 50 7.42 5.35 9.92
N ILE A 51 7.04 5.59 11.17
CA ILE A 51 6.32 4.59 11.98
C ILE A 51 4.85 4.49 11.56
N PHE A 52 4.22 5.61 11.20
CA PHE A 52 2.85 5.62 10.70
C PHE A 52 2.75 4.89 9.37
N SER A 53 3.69 5.11 8.46
CA SER A 53 3.77 4.44 7.17
C SER A 53 4.07 2.95 7.31
N LEU A 54 4.91 2.56 8.28
CA LEU A 54 5.13 1.15 8.61
C LEU A 54 3.81 0.46 8.97
N ILE A 55 2.98 1.10 9.80
CA ILE A 55 1.69 0.57 10.22
C ILE A 55 0.69 0.59 9.06
N CYS A 56 0.52 1.74 8.38
CA CYS A 56 -0.48 1.92 7.33
C CYS A 56 -0.21 1.00 6.13
N HIS A 57 1.01 0.99 5.61
CA HIS A 57 1.38 0.13 4.48
C HIS A 57 1.52 -1.34 4.88
N GLY A 58 1.92 -1.62 6.12
CA GLY A 58 1.91 -2.99 6.65
C GLY A 58 0.50 -3.58 6.72
N LEU A 59 -0.46 -2.82 7.24
CA LEU A 59 -1.87 -3.20 7.27
C LEU A 59 -2.46 -3.29 5.86
N GLN A 60 -2.12 -2.36 4.97
CA GLN A 60 -2.51 -2.41 3.57
C GLN A 60 -2.09 -3.74 2.91
N GLY A 61 -0.81 -4.11 3.04
CA GLY A 61 -0.31 -5.37 2.51
C GLY A 61 -0.96 -6.59 3.14
N PHE A 62 -1.16 -6.57 4.46
CA PHE A 62 -1.84 -7.65 5.19
C PHE A 62 -3.26 -7.90 4.69
N PHE A 63 -4.08 -6.85 4.59
CA PHE A 63 -5.46 -6.98 4.15
C PHE A 63 -5.56 -7.28 2.64
N ALA A 64 -4.69 -6.69 1.83
CA ALA A 64 -4.65 -6.96 0.39
C ALA A 64 -4.33 -8.43 0.06
N GLY A 65 -3.60 -9.12 0.94
CA GLY A 65 -3.23 -10.53 0.78
C GLY A 65 -4.29 -11.52 1.22
N PHE A 66 -5.53 -11.09 1.46
CA PHE A 66 -6.65 -12.00 1.72
C PHE A 66 -7.04 -12.76 0.44
N GLU A 67 -7.33 -14.05 0.59
CA GLU A 67 -7.66 -14.94 -0.53
C GLU A 67 -9.17 -15.21 -0.63
N GLY A 68 -9.60 -15.76 -1.76
CA GLY A 68 -10.99 -16.19 -1.99
C GLY A 68 -12.02 -15.07 -1.92
N LYS A 69 -13.21 -15.37 -1.38
CA LYS A 69 -14.33 -14.41 -1.26
C LYS A 69 -14.00 -13.22 -0.35
N SER A 70 -13.10 -13.40 0.62
CA SER A 70 -12.62 -12.33 1.50
C SER A 70 -11.67 -11.34 0.84
N ARG A 71 -11.19 -11.61 -0.38
CA ARG A 71 -10.27 -10.70 -1.09
C ARG A 71 -10.87 -9.33 -1.34
N TYR A 72 -12.14 -9.25 -1.74
CA TYR A 72 -12.82 -7.97 -1.96
C TYR A 72 -12.89 -7.15 -0.68
N LEU A 73 -13.22 -7.81 0.44
CA LEU A 73 -13.21 -7.17 1.76
C LEU A 73 -11.79 -6.74 2.14
N GLY A 74 -10.79 -7.58 1.88
CA GLY A 74 -9.37 -7.28 2.11
C GLY A 74 -8.89 -6.06 1.34
N LEU A 75 -9.29 -5.89 0.08
CA LEU A 75 -8.96 -4.71 -0.73
C LEU A 75 -9.60 -3.44 -0.17
N VAL A 76 -10.86 -3.51 0.27
CA VAL A 76 -11.52 -2.37 0.93
C VAL A 76 -10.80 -2.03 2.24
N LEU A 77 -10.47 -3.02 3.06
CA LEU A 77 -9.73 -2.82 4.31
C LEU A 77 -8.31 -2.29 4.06
N ALA A 78 -7.65 -2.70 2.98
CA ALA A 78 -6.34 -2.19 2.59
C ALA A 78 -6.41 -0.72 2.19
N ALA A 79 -7.44 -0.33 1.42
CA ALA A 79 -7.70 1.06 1.07
C ALA A 79 -7.99 1.92 2.31
N VAL A 80 -8.83 1.42 3.23
CA VAL A 80 -9.14 2.10 4.50
C VAL A 80 -7.90 2.22 5.38
N ALA A 81 -7.07 1.18 5.49
CA ALA A 81 -5.86 1.21 6.30
C ALA A 81 -4.86 2.26 5.81
N MET A 82 -4.68 2.36 4.49
CA MET A 82 -3.78 3.36 3.89
C MET A 82 -4.41 4.76 3.94
N VAL A 83 -5.55 4.97 3.27
CA VAL A 83 -6.15 6.32 3.13
C VAL A 83 -6.65 6.83 4.48
N GLY A 84 -7.33 5.99 5.25
CA GLY A 84 -7.84 6.34 6.57
C GLY A 84 -6.73 6.49 7.61
N GLY A 85 -5.68 5.67 7.54
CA GLY A 85 -4.51 5.81 8.40
C GLY A 85 -3.79 7.14 8.16
N TYR A 86 -3.49 7.47 6.92
CA TYR A 86 -2.88 8.76 6.57
C TYR A 86 -3.78 9.95 6.89
N ALA A 87 -5.09 9.85 6.67
CA ALA A 87 -6.02 10.91 7.06
C ALA A 87 -6.04 11.10 8.59
N LEU A 88 -6.03 10.02 9.37
CA LEU A 88 -6.01 10.08 10.83
C LEU A 88 -4.70 10.69 11.34
N PHE A 89 -3.56 10.14 10.96
CA PHE A 89 -2.26 10.62 11.43
C PHE A 89 -1.95 12.02 10.88
N GLY A 90 -2.32 12.30 9.63
CA GLY A 90 -2.25 13.63 9.03
C GLY A 90 -3.11 14.64 9.76
N SER A 91 -4.30 14.25 10.25
CA SER A 91 -5.17 15.15 11.01
C SER A 91 -4.58 15.51 12.38
N ILE A 92 -3.89 14.55 13.01
CA ILE A 92 -3.21 14.74 14.30
C ILE A 92 -1.98 15.64 14.16
N MET A 93 -1.21 15.48 13.07
CA MET A 93 0.06 16.18 12.88
C MET A 93 -0.06 17.54 12.19
N ASN A 94 -0.88 17.62 11.14
CA ASN A 94 -0.96 18.78 10.25
C ASN A 94 -2.33 19.48 10.30
N GLY A 95 -3.27 18.95 11.09
CA GLY A 95 -4.62 19.45 11.21
C GLY A 95 -5.59 18.87 10.18
N VAL A 96 -6.88 18.93 10.51
CA VAL A 96 -7.96 18.30 9.74
C VAL A 96 -8.04 18.81 8.30
N GLY A 97 -7.75 20.10 8.07
CA GLY A 97 -7.79 20.70 6.72
C GLY A 97 -6.75 20.11 5.77
N ALA A 98 -5.52 19.88 6.24
CA ALA A 98 -4.47 19.24 5.44
C ALA A 98 -4.80 17.77 5.16
N ALA A 99 -5.29 17.04 6.18
CA ALA A 99 -5.69 15.65 6.04
C ALA A 99 -6.78 15.45 4.98
N LEU A 100 -7.79 16.33 4.94
CA LEU A 100 -8.87 16.26 3.95
C LEU A 100 -8.36 16.47 2.51
N ALA A 101 -7.37 17.34 2.33
CA ALA A 101 -6.76 17.58 1.02
C ALA A 101 -5.95 16.36 0.51
N GLU A 102 -5.36 15.59 1.42
CA GLU A 102 -4.53 14.41 1.09
C GLU A 102 -5.36 13.15 0.80
N ILE A 103 -6.61 13.04 1.31
CA ILE A 103 -7.46 11.85 1.13
C ILE A 103 -7.61 11.48 -0.34
N LEU A 104 -7.92 12.45 -1.21
CA LEU A 104 -8.14 12.18 -2.63
C LEU A 104 -6.85 11.71 -3.30
N GLY A 105 -5.72 12.34 -2.99
CA GLY A 105 -4.40 11.95 -3.51
C GLY A 105 -4.02 10.53 -3.11
N ASN A 106 -4.14 10.22 -1.81
CA ASN A 106 -3.85 8.90 -1.26
C ASN A 106 -4.78 7.82 -1.84
N PHE A 107 -6.06 8.14 -2.02
CA PHE A 107 -7.01 7.23 -2.65
C PHE A 107 -6.65 6.93 -4.10
N MET A 108 -6.33 7.96 -4.91
CA MET A 108 -5.92 7.77 -6.30
C MET A 108 -4.62 6.98 -6.41
N GLN A 109 -3.65 7.25 -5.53
CA GLN A 109 -2.40 6.50 -5.47
C GLN A 109 -2.64 5.02 -5.15
N ASN A 110 -3.47 4.75 -4.14
CA ASN A 110 -3.81 3.39 -3.74
C ASN A 110 -4.52 2.64 -4.88
N ALA A 111 -5.52 3.26 -5.51
CA ALA A 111 -6.26 2.68 -6.63
C ALA A 111 -5.35 2.40 -7.83
N PHE A 112 -4.43 3.34 -8.15
CA PHE A 112 -3.44 3.15 -9.20
C PHE A 112 -2.47 2.00 -8.86
N GLY A 113 -1.97 1.95 -7.62
CA GLY A 113 -1.14 0.87 -7.13
C GLY A 113 -1.82 -0.49 -7.23
N LEU A 114 -3.10 -0.58 -6.89
CA LEU A 114 -3.91 -1.79 -7.03
C LEU A 114 -4.00 -2.23 -8.50
N ALA A 115 -4.33 -1.30 -9.40
CA ALA A 115 -4.45 -1.59 -10.82
C ALA A 115 -3.12 -2.08 -11.43
N VAL A 116 -2.02 -1.40 -11.12
CA VAL A 116 -0.68 -1.76 -11.60
C VAL A 116 -0.20 -3.06 -10.97
N GLY A 117 -0.36 -3.25 -9.66
CA GLY A 117 0.01 -4.48 -8.96
C GLY A 117 -0.75 -5.69 -9.49
N PHE A 118 -2.05 -5.53 -9.80
CA PHE A 118 -2.84 -6.57 -10.44
C PHE A 118 -2.40 -6.86 -11.88
N ALA A 119 -2.12 -5.82 -12.68
CA ALA A 119 -1.63 -5.97 -14.05
C ALA A 119 -0.28 -6.70 -14.08
N LEU A 120 0.63 -6.37 -13.16
CA LEU A 120 1.91 -7.07 -12.98
C LEU A 120 1.71 -8.53 -12.59
N TYR A 121 0.83 -8.80 -11.63
CA TYR A 121 0.48 -10.18 -11.25
C TYR A 121 -0.03 -11.01 -12.44
N LYS A 122 -0.82 -10.39 -13.33
CA LYS A 122 -1.33 -11.05 -14.54
C LYS A 122 -0.25 -11.24 -15.62
N ALA A 123 0.64 -10.26 -15.78
CA ALA A 123 1.72 -10.29 -16.76
C ALA A 123 2.85 -11.28 -16.39
N PHE A 124 3.00 -11.62 -15.11
CA PHE A 124 3.98 -12.62 -14.67
C PHE A 124 3.60 -14.04 -15.16
N PRO A 125 4.58 -14.81 -15.68
CA PRO A 125 4.32 -16.13 -16.25
C PRO A 125 3.83 -17.13 -15.20
N GLU A 126 2.82 -17.94 -15.57
CA GLU A 126 2.20 -18.99 -14.76
C GLU A 126 3.22 -20.02 -14.21
N SER A 127 4.36 -20.19 -14.88
CA SER A 127 5.43 -21.10 -14.49
C SER A 127 6.05 -20.79 -13.13
N LEU A 128 6.01 -19.53 -12.69
CA LEU A 128 6.50 -19.11 -11.37
C LEU A 128 5.39 -19.08 -10.32
N LYS A 129 4.12 -18.97 -10.73
CA LYS A 129 2.94 -18.95 -9.83
C LYS A 129 2.74 -20.29 -9.10
N LYS A 130 3.13 -21.40 -9.73
CA LYS A 130 2.96 -22.77 -9.19
C LYS A 130 3.88 -23.13 -8.02
N THR A 131 4.93 -22.37 -7.74
CA THR A 131 5.89 -22.69 -6.66
C THR A 131 5.35 -22.32 -5.27
N VAL A 132 4.31 -21.50 -5.18
CA VAL A 132 3.72 -21.04 -3.89
C VAL A 132 2.51 -21.87 -3.46
N THR A 133 1.91 -22.65 -4.37
CA THR A 133 0.78 -23.57 -4.07
C THR A 133 1.18 -24.86 -3.33
N VAL A 134 2.44 -25.01 -2.93
CA VAL A 134 2.85 -26.10 -2.03
C VAL A 134 3.08 -25.51 -0.65
N LYS A 135 2.00 -25.35 0.12
CA LYS A 135 1.99 -25.42 1.59
C LYS A 135 0.57 -25.58 2.11
#